data_AF-A0A060CMX4-F1
#
_entry.id   AF-A0A060CMX4-F1
#
_cell.length_a   1.000
_cell.length_b   1.000
_cell.length_c   1.000
_cell.angle_alpha   90.00
_cell.angle_beta   90.00
_cell.angle_gamma   90.00
#
_symmetry.space_group_name_H-M   'P 1'
#
loop_
_entity.id
_entity.type
_entity.pdbx_description
1 polymer ?
#
loop_
_entity_poly.entity_id
_entity_poly.type
_entity_poly.pdbx_seq_one_letter_code
_entity_poly.pdbx_strand_id
1 'polypeptide(L)'
;MLNTWDSPVDIHPFGFVDNVEVMMSAADCIITKPGGLTVSEALAKNLPMILVDPIPGHEERNVEFLVNNGMAALVTKTFPLEEAIYQL
;
A
#
# COMPACT_ATOMS: atom_id res chain seq x y z
N MET A 1 22.50 -2.51 23.80
CA MET A 1 21.79 -2.71 22.53
C MET A 1 20.32 -2.55 22.84
N LEU A 2 19.65 -1.56 22.25
CA LEU A 2 18.19 -1.42 22.41
C LEU A 2 17.54 -2.55 21.61
N ASN A 3 16.74 -3.38 22.26
CA ASN A 3 15.97 -4.42 21.59
C ASN A 3 14.86 -3.72 20.80
N THR A 4 14.78 -3.98 19.49
CA THR A 4 13.90 -3.32 18.51
C THR A 4 12.40 -3.59 18.69
N TRP A 5 11.98 -4.08 19.86
CA TRP A 5 10.62 -4.54 20.15
C TRP A 5 9.85 -3.59 21.10
N ASP A 6 10.52 -2.63 21.75
CA ASP A 6 9.87 -1.55 22.51
C ASP A 6 9.40 -0.41 21.59
N SER A 7 8.70 -0.75 20.50
CA SER A 7 8.10 0.24 19.61
C SER A 7 6.75 0.68 20.19
N PRO A 8 6.38 1.98 20.18
CA PRO A 8 5.04 2.43 20.54
C PRO A 8 3.97 1.99 19.53
N VAL A 9 4.37 1.32 18.44
CA VAL A 9 3.50 0.86 17.37
C VAL A 9 3.08 -0.58 17.63
N ASP A 10 1.77 -0.83 17.62
CA ASP A 10 1.20 -2.16 17.70
C ASP A 10 1.28 -2.86 16.33
N ILE A 11 1.96 -4.01 16.29
CA ILE A 11 2.27 -4.72 15.04
C ILE A 11 1.68 -6.12 15.10
N HIS A 12 0.82 -6.42 14.13
CA HIS A 12 0.14 -7.71 14.02
C HIS A 12 0.59 -8.44 12.75
N PRO A 13 1.51 -9.41 12.84
CA PRO A 13 1.93 -10.19 11.69
C PRO A 13 0.89 -11.26 11.35
N PHE A 14 0.42 -11.27 10.10
CA PHE A 14 -0.49 -12.29 9.58
C PHE A 14 0.18 -13.12 8.48
N GLY A 15 -0.28 -14.36 8.33
CA GLY A 15 0.08 -15.23 7.21
C GLY A 15 -0.88 -15.03 6.03
N PHE A 16 -1.27 -16.13 5.39
CA PHE A 16 -2.40 -16.10 4.48
C PHE A 16 -3.70 -15.88 5.28
N VAL A 17 -4.61 -15.08 4.71
CA VAL A 17 -5.84 -14.65 5.37
C VAL A 17 -6.99 -14.67 4.36
N ASP A 18 -8.17 -15.08 4.84
CA ASP A 18 -9.38 -15.20 4.01
C ASP A 18 -10.33 -14.00 4.13
N ASN A 19 -9.99 -13.04 5.00
CA ASN A 19 -10.83 -11.89 5.36
C ASN A 19 -10.18 -10.53 5.01
N VAL A 20 -9.54 -10.46 3.83
CA VAL A 20 -8.83 -9.26 3.37
C VAL A 20 -9.76 -8.04 3.26
N GLU A 21 -11.04 -8.26 2.94
CA GLU A 21 -12.06 -7.24 2.85
C GLU A 21 -12.34 -6.56 4.20
N VAL A 22 -12.27 -7.31 5.30
CA VAL A 22 -12.43 -6.77 6.65
C VAL A 22 -11.20 -5.95 7.01
N MET A 23 -10.00 -6.46 6.70
CA MET A 23 -8.75 -5.75 6.96
C MET A 23 -8.66 -4.43 6.20
N MET A 24 -8.96 -4.44 4.90
CA MET A 24 -8.98 -3.21 4.10
C MET A 24 -10.03 -2.21 4.58
N SER A 25 -11.18 -2.68 5.11
CA SER A 25 -12.21 -1.77 5.65
C SER A 25 -11.82 -1.15 6.99
N ALA A 26 -10.89 -1.78 7.73
CA ALA A 26 -10.40 -1.30 9.01
C ALA A 26 -9.11 -0.47 8.89
N ALA A 27 -8.55 -0.35 7.68
CA ALA A 27 -7.30 0.35 7.41
C ALA A 27 -7.55 1.78 6.90
N ASP A 28 -6.63 2.69 7.21
CA ASP A 28 -6.62 4.06 6.66
C ASP A 28 -5.89 4.14 5.31
N CYS A 29 -4.94 3.25 5.07
CA CYS A 29 -4.23 3.11 3.79
C CYS A 29 -3.66 1.69 3.61
N ILE A 30 -3.20 1.38 2.40
CA ILE A 30 -2.50 0.13 2.09
C ILE A 30 -1.18 0.38 1.35
N ILE A 31 -0.12 -0.29 1.78
CA ILE A 31 1.16 -0.37 1.05
C ILE A 31 1.19 -1.69 0.30
N THR A 32 1.26 -1.67 -1.03
CA THR A 32 1.17 -2.89 -1.85
C THR A 32 1.80 -2.74 -3.23
N LYS A 33 1.99 -3.86 -3.93
CA LYS A 33 2.28 -3.87 -5.36
C LYS A 33 1.03 -3.44 -6.16
N PRO A 34 1.20 -2.83 -7.34
CA PRO A 34 0.11 -2.45 -8.23
C PRO A 34 -0.55 -3.63 -8.97
N GLY A 35 -0.75 -4.75 -8.27
CA GLY A 35 -1.44 -5.94 -8.80
C GLY A 35 -2.93 -5.69 -8.97
N GLY A 36 -3.48 -6.04 -10.14
CA GLY A 36 -4.83 -5.65 -10.54
C GLY A 36 -5.96 -6.09 -9.59
N LEU A 37 -5.84 -7.25 -8.93
CA LEU A 37 -6.84 -7.74 -7.99
C LEU A 37 -6.87 -6.88 -6.71
N THR A 38 -5.73 -6.74 -6.04
CA THR A 38 -5.61 -5.95 -4.81
C THR A 38 -5.94 -4.48 -5.04
N VAL A 39 -5.53 -3.91 -6.18
CA VAL A 39 -5.93 -2.56 -6.59
C VAL A 39 -7.45 -2.45 -6.72
N SER A 40 -8.12 -3.43 -7.36
CA SER A 40 -9.57 -3.41 -7.52
C SER A 40 -10.30 -3.49 -6.18
N GLU A 41 -9.80 -4.31 -5.26
CA GLU A 41 -10.35 -4.44 -3.90
C GLU A 41 -10.16 -3.14 -3.10
N ALA A 42 -8.97 -2.54 -3.14
CA ALA A 42 -8.69 -1.27 -2.47
C ALA A 42 -9.57 -0.13 -3.00
N LEU A 43 -9.74 -0.04 -4.33
CA LEU A 43 -10.65 0.92 -4.96
C LEU A 43 -12.11 0.72 -4.51
N ALA A 44 -12.58 -0.53 -4.44
CA ALA A 44 -13.93 -0.83 -3.95
C ALA A 44 -14.14 -0.42 -2.48
N LYS A 45 -13.06 -0.31 -1.70
CA LYS A 45 -13.05 0.15 -0.31
C LYS A 45 -12.76 1.65 -0.16
N ASN A 46 -12.51 2.37 -1.26
CA ASN A 46 -11.99 3.74 -1.25
C ASN A 46 -10.72 3.89 -0.38
N LEU A 47 -9.85 2.88 -0.41
CA LEU A 47 -8.64 2.84 0.41
C LEU A 47 -7.46 3.46 -0.36
N PRO A 48 -6.86 4.55 0.14
CA PRO A 48 -5.66 5.13 -0.46
C PRO A 48 -4.49 4.14 -0.51
N MET A 49 -3.75 4.16 -1.61
CA MET A 49 -2.68 3.19 -1.87
C MET A 49 -1.30 3.86 -1.93
N ILE A 50 -0.30 3.21 -1.33
CA ILE A 50 1.11 3.48 -1.56
C ILE A 50 1.68 2.29 -2.34
N LEU A 51 2.08 2.54 -3.58
CA LEU A 51 2.54 1.53 -4.52
C LEU A 51 4.04 1.32 -4.38
N VAL A 52 4.44 0.06 -4.20
CA VAL A 52 5.85 -0.36 -4.10
C VAL A 52 6.16 -1.46 -5.11
N ASP A 53 7.42 -1.55 -5.54
CA ASP A 53 7.96 -2.64 -6.36
C ASP A 53 7.08 -3.08 -7.56
N PRO A 54 6.63 -2.16 -8.43
CA PRO A 54 5.86 -2.51 -9.62
C PRO A 54 6.65 -3.47 -10.51
N ILE A 55 5.97 -4.49 -11.05
CA ILE A 55 6.56 -5.41 -12.02
C ILE A 55 6.67 -4.68 -13.38
N PRO A 56 7.89 -4.49 -13.91
CA PRO A 56 8.10 -3.80 -15.18
C PRO A 56 7.28 -4.41 -16.32
N GLY A 57 6.70 -3.56 -17.16
CA GLY A 57 5.79 -3.92 -18.25
C GLY A 57 4.38 -4.36 -17.82
N HIS A 58 4.25 -5.19 -16.78
CA HIS A 58 2.95 -5.75 -16.39
C HIS A 58 2.07 -4.79 -15.60
N GLU A 59 2.65 -4.00 -14.71
CA GLU A 59 1.89 -3.19 -13.76
C GLU A 59 2.02 -1.68 -13.98
N GLU A 60 2.81 -1.25 -14.97
CA GLU A 60 3.06 0.16 -15.29
C GLU A 60 1.76 0.92 -15.59
N ARG A 61 0.83 0.31 -16.33
CA ARG A 61 -0.47 0.93 -16.63
C ARG A 61 -1.31 1.16 -15.37
N ASN A 62 -1.25 0.23 -14.40
CA ASN A 62 -1.97 0.40 -13.15
C ASN A 62 -1.37 1.56 -12.35
N VAL A 63 -0.04 1.62 -12.27
CA VAL A 63 0.66 2.74 -11.62
C VAL A 63 0.26 4.07 -12.24
N GLU A 64 0.36 4.19 -13.57
CA GLU A 64 0.01 5.43 -14.28
C GLU A 64 -1.44 5.82 -14.04
N PHE A 65 -2.38 4.87 -14.15
CA PHE A 65 -3.80 5.14 -13.93
C PHE A 65 -4.06 5.64 -12.51
N LEU A 66 -3.55 4.94 -11.49
CA LEU A 66 -3.84 5.24 -10.10
C LEU A 66 -3.22 6.57 -9.65
N VAL A 67 -1.96 6.81 -10.01
CA VAL A 67 -1.24 8.04 -9.63
C VAL A 67 -1.85 9.25 -10.32
N ASN A 68 -2.16 9.17 -11.62
CA ASN A 68 -2.74 10.30 -12.36
C ASN A 68 -4.15 10.68 -11.89
N ASN A 69 -4.89 9.73 -11.30
CA ASN A 69 -6.21 10.00 -10.72
C ASN A 69 -6.15 10.35 -9.22
N GLY A 70 -4.97 10.53 -8.64
CA GLY A 70 -4.80 10.86 -7.22
C GLY A 70 -5.25 9.75 -6.27
N MET A 71 -5.34 8.51 -6.76
CA MET A 71 -5.78 7.35 -5.97
C MET A 71 -4.62 6.66 -5.26
N ALA A 72 -3.38 6.92 -5.70
CA ALA A 72 -2.19 6.31 -5.13
C ALA A 72 -0.94 7.19 -5.25
N ALA A 73 0.04 6.94 -4.39
CA ALA A 73 1.40 7.46 -4.51
C ALA A 73 2.37 6.33 -4.85
N LEU A 74 3.33 6.57 -5.77
CA LEU A 74 4.35 5.58 -6.13
C LEU A 74 5.64 5.84 -5.36
N VAL A 75 6.13 4.85 -4.61
CA VAL A 75 7.45 4.91 -3.99
C VAL A 75 8.54 4.76 -5.04
N THR A 76 9.51 5.68 -5.01
CA THR A 76 10.68 5.67 -5.89
C THR A 76 11.94 5.98 -5.10
N LYS A 77 13.11 5.87 -5.74
CA LYS A 77 14.39 6.25 -5.11
C LYS A 77 14.43 7.71 -4.64
N THR A 78 13.70 8.59 -5.30
CA THR A 78 13.65 10.03 -5.00
C THR A 78 12.40 10.44 -4.24
N PHE A 79 11.47 9.51 -4.01
CA PHE A 79 10.23 9.72 -3.26
C PHE A 79 10.00 8.48 -2.38
N PRO A 80 10.68 8.41 -1.22
CA PRO A 80 10.70 7.20 -0.40
C PRO A 80 9.38 7.00 0.36
N LEU A 81 9.23 5.82 0.98
CA LEU A 81 8.01 5.41 1.65
C LEU A 81 7.61 6.36 2.78
N GLU A 82 8.57 6.84 3.56
CA GLU A 82 8.32 7.76 4.67
C GLU A 82 7.63 9.04 4.17
N GLU A 83 8.12 9.59 3.06
CA GLU A 83 7.55 10.78 2.44
C GLU A 83 6.15 10.50 1.85
N ALA A 84 5.96 9.33 1.25
CA ALA A 84 4.67 8.91 0.70
C ALA A 84 3.59 8.78 1.78
N ILE A 85 3.93 8.29 2.98
CA ILE A 85 3.01 8.17 4.12
C ILE A 85 2.53 9.54 4.58
N TYR A 86 3.41 10.55 4.61
CA TYR A 86 3.04 11.91 5.03
C TYR A 86 2.13 12.67 4.04
N GLN A 87 1.93 12.15 2.82
CA GLN A 87 1.09 12.78 1.80
C GLN A 87 -0.35 12.24 1.77
N LEU A 88 -0.67 11.23 2.60
CA LEU A 88 -2.02 10.72 2.79
C LEU A 88 -2.74 11.48 3.90
#